data_AF-A0A2V5ZWV8-F1
#
_entry.id   AF-A0A2V5ZWV8-F1
#
_cell.length_a   1.000
_cell.length_b   1.000
_cell.length_c   1.000
_cell.angle_alpha   90.00
_cell.angle_beta   90.00
_cell.angle_gamma   90.00
#
_symmetry.space_group_name_H-M   'P 1'
#
loop_
_entity.id
_entity.type
_entity.pdbx_description
1 polymer ?
#
loop_
_entity_poly.entity_id
_entity_poly.type
_entity_poly.pdbx_seq_one_letter_code
_entity_poly.pdbx_strand_id
1 'polypeptide(L)'
;MVPQLTGFMAQTGGALPLPTRILLHVHHAITGYWWVGILILVGGIIGFRAMVRTQEGRVGWDRFRLLIPGYGRVIRHRYYAQFARTLGTLMENGVPLLRSLDLVTEIAGNRFLEAKLSEVRKAVIDGATLSAALQQQKLFPDLFTDMMAVGEQTGHFA
;
A
#
# COMPACT_ATOMS: atom_id res chain seq x y z
N MET A 1 47.40 -1.77 -8.82
CA MET A 1 48.74 -2.37 -8.69
C MET A 1 48.64 -3.87 -8.41
N VAL A 2 48.33 -4.70 -9.43
CA VAL A 2 48.85 -6.08 -9.54
C VAL A 2 48.88 -6.47 -11.04
N PRO A 3 49.88 -6.06 -11.83
CA PRO A 3 50.05 -6.54 -13.19
C PRO A 3 51.38 -7.30 -13.33
N GLN A 4 51.58 -8.43 -12.64
CA GLN A 4 52.76 -9.29 -12.87
C GLN A 4 52.53 -10.82 -12.76
N LEU A 5 51.33 -11.29 -12.40
CA LEU A 5 51.06 -12.74 -12.34
C LEU A 5 50.66 -13.38 -13.69
N THR A 6 50.25 -12.57 -14.67
CA THR A 6 49.83 -13.07 -16.00
C THR A 6 51.02 -13.42 -16.91
N GLY A 7 52.20 -12.85 -16.68
CA GLY A 7 53.41 -13.11 -17.50
C GLY A 7 54.09 -14.45 -17.22
N PHE A 8 54.02 -14.96 -15.98
CA PHE A 8 54.69 -16.20 -15.58
C PHE A 8 53.87 -17.48 -15.86
N MET A 9 52.54 -17.37 -16.03
CA MET A 9 51.67 -18.53 -16.26
C MET A 9 51.50 -18.90 -17.74
N ALA A 10 51.97 -18.06 -18.67
CA ALA A 10 51.91 -18.31 -20.12
C ALA A 10 53.04 -19.21 -20.64
N GLN A 11 54.16 -19.34 -19.91
CA GLN A 11 55.32 -20.13 -20.35
C GLN A 11 55.23 -21.62 -19.97
N THR A 12 54.31 -22.02 -19.09
CA THR A 12 54.18 -23.39 -18.57
C THR A 12 53.08 -24.24 -19.22
N GLY A 13 52.45 -23.77 -20.31
CA GLY A 13 51.52 -24.59 -21.12
C GLY A 13 50.24 -25.06 -20.40
N GLY A 14 49.95 -24.57 -19.19
CA GLY A 14 48.75 -24.93 -18.45
C GLY A 14 47.60 -24.00 -18.80
N ALA A 15 46.54 -24.52 -19.41
CA ALA A 15 45.29 -23.78 -19.60
C ALA A 15 44.85 -23.16 -18.26
N LEU A 16 44.46 -21.88 -18.27
CA LEU A 16 43.92 -21.17 -17.11
C LEU A 16 42.94 -22.08 -16.33
N PRO A 17 43.17 -22.35 -15.04
CA PRO A 17 42.27 -23.18 -14.24
C PRO A 17 40.82 -22.68 -14.36
N LEU A 18 39.87 -23.60 -14.59
CA LEU A 18 38.45 -23.26 -14.76
C LEU A 18 37.89 -22.27 -13.71
N PRO A 19 38.27 -22.32 -12.42
CA PRO A 19 37.79 -21.38 -11.41
C PRO A 19 38.17 -19.91 -11.69
N THR A 20 39.38 -19.64 -12.19
CA THR A 20 39.83 -18.27 -12.48
C THR A 20 39.21 -17.73 -13.76
N ARG A 21 38.92 -18.58 -14.75
CA ARG A 21 38.18 -18.17 -15.95
C ARG A 21 36.74 -17.77 -15.61
N ILE A 22 36.06 -18.50 -14.72
CA ILE A 22 34.73 -18.14 -14.24
C ILE A 22 34.78 -16.80 -13.49
N LEU A 23 35.76 -16.62 -12.59
CA LEU A 23 35.92 -15.39 -11.82
C LEU A 23 36.10 -14.14 -12.70
N LEU A 24 36.89 -14.24 -13.78
CA LEU A 24 37.13 -13.14 -14.71
C LEU A 24 35.91 -12.78 -15.57
N HIS A 25 35.10 -13.77 -15.96
CA HIS A 25 33.84 -13.54 -16.66
C HIS A 25 32.79 -12.90 -15.74
N VAL A 26 32.74 -13.31 -14.47
CA VAL A 26 31.89 -12.68 -13.45
C VAL A 26 32.31 -11.23 -13.22
N HIS A 27 33.61 -10.95 -13.18
CA HIS A 27 34.12 -9.57 -13.01
C HIS A 27 33.73 -8.67 -14.18
N HIS A 28 33.95 -9.11 -15.43
CA HIS A 28 33.53 -8.34 -16.62
C HIS A 28 32.01 -8.23 -16.75
N ALA A 29 31.25 -9.23 -16.31
CA ALA A 29 29.78 -9.14 -16.30
C ALA A 29 29.30 -8.07 -15.31
N ILE A 30 29.90 -8.00 -14.12
CA ILE A 30 29.50 -7.03 -13.08
C ILE A 30 29.95 -5.61 -13.45
N THR A 31 31.20 -5.41 -13.89
CA THR A 31 31.71 -4.08 -14.29
C THR A 31 31.24 -3.63 -15.66
N GLY A 32 30.83 -4.55 -16.53
CA GLY A 32 30.31 -4.28 -17.87
C GLY A 32 28.80 -4.03 -17.92
N TYR A 33 28.00 -4.63 -17.01
CA TYR A 33 26.53 -4.56 -17.07
C TYR A 33 25.86 -3.91 -15.85
N TRP A 34 26.62 -3.31 -14.92
CA TRP A 34 26.04 -2.56 -13.79
C TRP A 34 25.04 -1.48 -14.25
N TRP A 35 25.30 -0.83 -15.39
CA TRP A 35 24.40 0.17 -15.98
C TRP A 35 23.09 -0.44 -16.48
N VAL A 36 23.08 -1.70 -16.96
CA VAL A 36 21.85 -2.43 -17.34
C VAL A 36 21.02 -2.71 -16.09
N GLY A 37 21.68 -3.10 -14.98
CA GLY A 37 21.01 -3.26 -13.68
C GLY A 37 20.35 -1.96 -13.21
N ILE A 38 21.05 -0.83 -13.31
CA ILE A 38 20.48 0.49 -13.01
C ILE A 38 19.34 0.83 -13.97
N LEU A 39 19.47 0.56 -15.27
CA LEU A 39 18.45 0.87 -16.26
C LEU A 39 17.17 0.06 -16.03
N ILE A 40 17.29 -1.23 -15.69
CA ILE A 40 16.17 -2.09 -15.27
C ILE A 40 15.56 -1.57 -13.97
N LEU A 41 16.38 -1.17 -13.00
CA LEU A 41 15.89 -0.66 -11.72
C LEU A 41 15.13 0.68 -11.89
N VAL A 42 15.68 1.60 -12.68
CA VAL A 42 15.06 2.89 -13.00
C VAL A 42 13.80 2.69 -13.84
N GLY A 43 13.87 1.86 -14.89
CA GLY A 43 12.71 1.50 -15.71
C GLY A 43 11.62 0.82 -14.90
N GLY A 44 11.99 -0.07 -13.98
CA GLY A 44 11.10 -0.72 -13.03
C GLY A 44 10.47 0.27 -12.06
N ILE A 45 11.24 1.22 -11.50
CA ILE A 45 10.71 2.27 -10.63
C ILE A 45 9.76 3.20 -11.38
N ILE A 46 10.09 3.59 -12.61
CA ILE A 46 9.24 4.46 -13.44
C ILE A 46 7.96 3.72 -13.84
N GLY A 47 8.09 2.49 -14.33
CA GLY A 47 6.95 1.64 -14.70
C GLY A 47 6.05 1.35 -13.50
N PHE A 48 6.64 1.03 -12.35
CA PHE A 48 5.91 0.85 -11.10
C PHE A 48 5.23 2.15 -10.64
N ARG A 49 5.92 3.30 -10.68
CA ARG A 49 5.31 4.60 -10.38
C ARG A 49 4.17 4.92 -11.35
N ALA A 50 4.34 4.67 -12.64
CA ALA A 50 3.30 4.88 -13.65
C ALA A 50 2.09 3.99 -13.38
N MET A 51 2.33 2.72 -13.01
CA MET A 51 1.28 1.78 -12.63
C MET A 51 0.54 2.24 -11.37
N VAL A 52 1.24 2.63 -10.30
CA VAL A 52 0.64 3.16 -9.05
C VAL A 52 -0.05 4.53 -9.25
N ARG A 53 0.27 5.25 -10.33
CA ARG A 53 -0.44 6.50 -10.69
C ARG A 53 -1.83 6.26 -11.29
N THR A 54 -2.09 5.09 -11.89
CA THR A 54 -3.42 4.70 -12.38
C THR A 54 -4.41 4.54 -11.22
N GLN A 55 -5.72 4.72 -11.46
CA GLN A 55 -6.73 4.61 -10.40
C GLN A 55 -6.74 3.21 -9.77
N GLU A 56 -6.72 2.16 -10.61
CA GLU A 56 -6.70 0.76 -10.15
C GLU A 56 -5.40 0.40 -9.44
N GLY A 57 -4.25 0.82 -9.98
CA GLY A 57 -2.95 0.59 -9.36
C GLY A 57 -2.79 1.30 -8.02
N ARG A 58 -3.42 2.47 -7.84
CA ARG A 58 -3.43 3.19 -6.57
C ARG A 58 -4.20 2.44 -5.48
N VAL A 59 -5.37 1.88 -5.80
CA VAL A 59 -6.15 1.07 -4.85
C VAL A 59 -5.36 -0.17 -4.43
N GLY A 60 -4.73 -0.88 -5.38
CA GLY A 60 -3.92 -2.06 -5.08
C GLY A 60 -2.70 -1.73 -4.22
N TRP A 61 -2.02 -0.63 -4.52
CA TRP A 61 -0.87 -0.16 -3.74
C TRP A 61 -1.24 0.28 -2.32
N ASP A 62 -2.33 1.02 -2.18
CA ASP A 62 -2.83 1.46 -0.88
C ASP A 62 -3.31 0.27 -0.03
N ARG A 63 -3.91 -0.74 -0.65
CA ARG A 63 -4.22 -2.02 0.02
C ARG A 63 -2.96 -2.73 0.48
N PHE A 64 -1.94 -2.83 -0.37
CA PHE A 64 -0.66 -3.47 -0.03
C PHE A 64 0.01 -2.75 1.16
N ARG A 65 0.01 -1.42 1.16
CA ARG A 65 0.50 -0.61 2.28
C ARG A 65 -0.18 -0.92 3.61
N LEU A 66 -1.49 -1.18 3.61
CA LEU A 66 -2.24 -1.55 4.81
C LEU A 66 -1.90 -2.96 5.34
N LEU A 67 -1.28 -3.82 4.53
CA LEU A 67 -0.81 -5.15 4.92
C LEU A 67 0.59 -5.13 5.53
N ILE A 68 1.35 -4.04 5.35
CA ILE A 68 2.69 -3.90 5.93
C ILE A 68 2.57 -3.91 7.47
N PRO A 69 3.25 -4.85 8.16
CA PRO A 69 3.25 -4.90 9.62
C PRO A 69 3.70 -3.57 10.23
N GLY A 70 3.02 -3.12 11.28
CA GLY A 70 3.25 -1.82 11.92
C GLY A 70 2.56 -0.65 11.18
N TYR A 71 2.94 -0.37 9.94
CA TYR A 71 2.43 0.77 9.17
C TYR A 71 0.90 0.71 8.98
N GLY A 72 0.36 -0.45 8.60
CA GLY A 72 -1.08 -0.63 8.42
C GLY A 72 -1.89 -0.44 9.69
N ARG A 73 -1.33 -0.78 10.86
CA ARG A 73 -2.02 -0.61 12.16
C ARG A 73 -2.18 0.87 12.50
N VAL A 74 -1.12 1.66 12.34
CA VAL A 74 -1.14 3.11 12.63
C VAL A 74 -2.16 3.83 11.74
N ILE A 75 -2.16 3.53 10.43
CA ILE A 75 -3.12 4.14 9.50
C ILE A 75 -4.55 3.78 9.87
N ARG A 76 -4.83 2.50 10.17
CA ARG A 76 -6.16 2.05 10.58
C ARG A 76 -6.66 2.77 11.83
N HIS A 77 -5.86 2.85 12.89
CA HIS A 77 -6.28 3.55 14.11
C HIS A 77 -6.52 5.05 13.88
N ARG A 78 -5.63 5.72 13.14
CA ARG A 78 -5.81 7.13 12.76
C ARG A 78 -7.12 7.31 11.99
N TYR A 79 -7.37 6.42 11.04
CA TYR A 79 -8.57 6.44 10.22
C TYR A 79 -9.84 6.26 11.05
N TYR A 80 -9.90 5.30 11.98
CA TYR A 80 -11.08 5.09 12.82
C TYR A 80 -11.39 6.31 13.69
N ALA A 81 -10.37 6.87 14.33
CA ALA A 81 -10.51 8.04 15.18
C ALA A 81 -11.00 9.26 14.38
N GLN A 82 -10.44 9.46 13.18
CA GLN A 82 -10.84 10.55 12.30
C GLN A 82 -12.25 10.34 11.74
N PHE A 83 -12.58 9.12 11.32
CA PHE A 83 -13.91 8.75 10.86
C PHE A 83 -14.96 9.06 11.92
N ALA A 84 -14.79 8.54 13.14
CA ALA A 84 -15.76 8.72 14.22
C ALA A 84 -15.91 10.19 14.60
N ARG A 85 -14.80 10.90 14.80
CA ARG A 85 -14.84 12.31 15.18
C ARG A 85 -15.52 13.16 14.11
N THR A 86 -15.12 13.02 12.84
CA THR A 86 -15.70 13.84 11.77
C THR A 86 -17.16 13.47 11.52
N LEU A 87 -17.52 12.18 11.54
CA LEU A 87 -18.90 11.75 11.39
C LEU A 87 -19.78 12.29 12.52
N GLY A 88 -19.36 12.11 13.77
CA GLY A 88 -20.06 12.63 14.95
C GLY A 88 -20.27 14.14 14.88
N THR A 89 -19.20 14.91 14.62
CA THR A 89 -19.31 16.38 14.47
C THR A 89 -20.26 16.79 13.35
N LEU A 90 -20.24 16.12 12.19
CA LEU A 90 -21.15 16.46 11.10
C LEU A 90 -22.60 16.16 11.47
N MET A 91 -22.85 15.02 12.12
CA MET A 91 -24.19 14.62 12.54
C MET A 91 -24.74 15.48 13.68
N GLU A 92 -23.91 15.87 14.65
CA GLU A 92 -24.25 16.84 15.70
C GLU A 92 -24.65 18.21 15.12
N ASN A 93 -23.99 18.64 14.04
CA ASN A 93 -24.33 19.86 13.32
C ASN A 93 -25.54 19.70 12.38
N GLY A 94 -26.25 18.57 12.45
CA GLY A 94 -27.46 18.32 11.66
C GLY A 94 -27.20 17.96 10.19
N VAL A 95 -25.97 17.63 9.81
CA VAL A 95 -25.66 17.18 8.45
C VAL A 95 -26.22 15.76 8.24
N PRO A 96 -27.04 15.53 7.19
CA PRO A 96 -27.62 14.21 6.92
C PRO A 96 -26.56 13.11 6.79
N LEU A 97 -26.83 11.93 7.34
CA LEU A 97 -25.89 10.80 7.38
C LEU A 97 -25.21 10.51 6.03
N LEU A 98 -25.98 10.39 4.95
CA LEU A 98 -25.44 10.10 3.62
C LEU A 98 -24.45 11.17 3.14
N ARG A 99 -24.72 12.45 3.46
CA ARG A 99 -23.82 13.56 3.15
C ARG A 99 -22.59 13.53 4.04
N SER A 100 -22.75 13.19 5.31
CA SER A 100 -21.64 13.04 6.24
C SER A 100 -20.71 11.90 5.82
N LEU A 101 -21.25 10.78 5.33
CA LEU A 101 -20.47 9.68 4.75
C LEU A 101 -19.68 10.10 3.52
N ASP A 102 -20.24 10.93 2.63
CA ASP A 102 -19.51 11.47 1.47
C ASP A 102 -18.29 12.28 1.94
N LEU A 103 -18.50 13.21 2.88
CA LEU A 103 -17.45 14.08 3.40
C LEU A 103 -16.34 13.30 4.12
N VAL A 104 -16.71 12.33 4.97
CA VAL A 104 -15.74 11.51 5.70
C VAL A 104 -14.95 10.60 4.75
N THR A 105 -15.58 10.11 3.68
CA THR A 105 -14.90 9.28 2.66
C THR A 105 -13.77 10.06 1.99
N GLU A 106 -14.00 11.31 1.61
CA GLU A 106 -12.98 12.17 0.97
C GLU A 106 -11.75 12.43 1.87
N ILE A 107 -11.96 12.40 3.20
CA ILE A 107 -10.93 12.70 4.20
C ILE A 107 -10.01 11.47 4.47
N ALA A 108 -10.40 10.27 4.04
CA ALA A 108 -9.67 9.03 4.30
C ALA A 108 -8.23 9.03 3.76
N GLY A 109 -7.97 9.73 2.64
CA GLY A 109 -6.64 9.86 2.02
C GLY A 109 -6.03 8.55 1.51
N ASN A 110 -6.77 7.44 1.56
CA ASN A 110 -6.38 6.11 1.10
C ASN A 110 -7.47 5.56 0.20
N ARG A 111 -7.14 5.28 -1.06
CA ARG A 111 -8.15 4.93 -2.07
C ARG A 111 -8.83 3.61 -1.81
N PHE A 112 -8.15 2.68 -1.14
CA PHE A 112 -8.75 1.42 -0.73
C PHE A 112 -9.82 1.64 0.35
N LEU A 113 -9.56 2.51 1.34
CA LEU A 113 -10.55 2.86 2.37
C LEU A 113 -11.72 3.67 1.76
N GLU A 114 -11.43 4.60 0.85
CA GLU A 114 -12.44 5.36 0.12
C GLU A 114 -13.40 4.43 -0.64
N ALA A 115 -12.85 3.49 -1.42
CA ALA A 115 -13.65 2.52 -2.17
C ALA A 115 -14.53 1.69 -1.24
N LYS A 116 -13.99 1.26 -0.09
CA LYS A 116 -14.75 0.48 0.89
C LYS A 116 -15.87 1.27 1.55
N LEU A 117 -15.66 2.54 1.90
CA LEU A 117 -16.75 3.39 2.40
C LEU A 117 -17.78 3.74 1.34
N SER A 118 -17.37 3.85 0.07
CA SER A 118 -18.34 4.01 -1.01
C SER A 118 -19.33 2.84 -1.07
N GLU A 119 -18.84 1.61 -0.86
CA GLU A 119 -19.71 0.43 -0.72
C GLU A 119 -20.59 0.47 0.54
N VAL A 120 -20.06 0.94 1.68
CA VAL A 120 -20.88 1.17 2.89
C VAL A 120 -22.04 2.12 2.58
N ARG A 121 -21.75 3.25 1.94
CA ARG A 121 -22.76 4.24 1.58
C ARG A 121 -23.82 3.67 0.65
N LYS A 122 -23.42 2.90 -0.37
CA LYS A 122 -24.36 2.22 -1.28
C LYS A 122 -25.30 1.31 -0.49
N ALA A 123 -24.75 0.47 0.39
CA ALA A 123 -25.56 -0.41 1.23
C ALA A 123 -26.56 0.37 2.11
N VAL A 124 -26.16 1.52 2.66
CA VAL A 124 -27.07 2.38 3.45
C VAL A 124 -28.17 3.00 2.57
N ILE A 125 -27.85 3.39 1.34
CA ILE A 125 -28.86 3.86 0.36
C ILE A 125 -29.86 2.75 0.03
N ASP A 126 -29.38 1.51 -0.08
CA ASP A 126 -30.21 0.33 -0.33
C ASP A 126 -31.01 -0.12 0.90
N GLY A 127 -30.92 0.60 2.02
CA GLY A 127 -31.71 0.39 3.23
C GLY A 127 -31.03 -0.42 4.33
N ALA A 128 -29.76 -0.79 4.19
CA ALA A 128 -29.01 -1.40 5.28
C ALA A 128 -28.73 -0.38 6.40
N THR A 129 -28.64 -0.87 7.63
CA THR A 129 -28.16 -0.04 8.74
C THR A 129 -26.68 0.29 8.54
N LEU A 130 -26.26 1.46 9.01
CA LEU A 130 -24.86 1.92 8.92
C LEU A 130 -23.92 0.91 9.61
N SER A 131 -24.31 0.46 10.79
CA SER A 131 -23.59 -0.56 11.57
C SER A 131 -23.37 -1.86 10.77
N ALA A 132 -24.42 -2.40 10.14
CA ALA A 132 -24.33 -3.62 9.33
C ALA A 132 -23.46 -3.41 8.07
N ALA A 133 -23.62 -2.27 7.40
CA ALA A 133 -22.83 -1.93 6.22
C ALA A 133 -21.33 -1.80 6.55
N LEU A 134 -20.98 -1.18 7.68
CA LEU A 134 -19.59 -1.08 8.16
C LEU A 134 -19.02 -2.47 8.52
N GLN A 135 -19.81 -3.31 9.19
CA GLN A 135 -19.41 -4.66 9.58
C GLN A 135 -19.14 -5.56 8.36
N GLN A 136 -19.96 -5.45 7.31
CA GLN A 136 -19.78 -6.20 6.07
C GLN A 136 -18.42 -5.91 5.41
N GLN A 137 -17.95 -4.65 5.48
CA GLN A 137 -16.68 -4.26 4.87
C GLN A 137 -15.44 -4.66 5.69
N LYS A 138 -15.62 -5.09 6.95
CA LYS A 138 -14.54 -5.48 7.88
C LYS A 138 -13.43 -4.42 7.98
N LEU A 139 -13.83 -3.15 7.87
CA LEU A 139 -12.92 -2.01 7.98
C LEU A 139 -12.62 -1.66 9.43
N PHE A 140 -13.61 -1.80 10.31
CA PHE A 140 -13.54 -1.38 11.69
C PHE A 140 -13.52 -2.59 12.64
N PRO A 141 -12.97 -2.45 13.86
CA PRO A 141 -13.08 -3.50 14.88
C PRO A 141 -14.53 -3.73 15.27
N ASP A 142 -14.88 -4.94 15.70
CA ASP A 142 -16.27 -5.31 16.05
C ASP A 142 -16.87 -4.39 17.12
N LEU A 143 -16.10 -4.08 18.16
CA LEU A 143 -16.51 -3.13 19.20
C LEU A 143 -16.91 -1.75 18.64
N PHE A 144 -16.22 -1.30 17.58
CA PHE A 144 -16.55 -0.03 16.94
C PHE A 144 -17.90 -0.09 16.22
N THR A 145 -18.15 -1.18 15.47
CA THR A 145 -19.43 -1.35 14.77
C THR A 145 -20.58 -1.54 15.74
N ASP A 146 -20.34 -2.18 16.89
CA ASP A 146 -21.34 -2.34 17.95
C ASP A 146 -21.71 -0.99 18.57
N MET A 147 -20.73 -0.12 18.84
CA MET A 147 -20.99 1.24 19.32
C MET A 147 -21.78 2.07 18.31
N MET A 148 -21.48 1.93 17.01
CA MET A 148 -22.24 2.60 15.95
C MET A 148 -23.69 2.12 15.89
N ALA A 149 -23.94 0.82 16.13
CA ALA A 149 -25.30 0.28 16.18
C ALA A 149 -26.13 0.89 17.32
N VAL A 150 -25.50 1.08 18.49
CA VAL A 150 -26.15 1.78 19.62
C VAL A 150 -26.47 3.23 19.25
N GLY A 151 -25.52 3.96 18.65
CA GLY A 151 -25.75 5.35 18.24
C GLY A 151 -26.82 5.50 17.16
N GLU A 152 -26.92 4.53 16.25
CA GLU A 152 -27.96 4.47 15.22
C GLU A 152 -29.36 4.26 15.81
N GLN A 153 -29.48 3.47 16.89
CA GLN A 153 -30.76 3.25 17.58
C GLN A 153 -31.19 4.45 18.42
N THR A 154 -30.25 5.15 19.05
CA THR A 154 -30.55 6.32 19.91
C THR A 154 -30.66 7.63 19.12
N GLY A 155 -30.35 7.61 17.82
CA GLY A 155 -30.29 8.79 16.98
C GLY A 155 -29.13 9.75 17.34
N HIS A 156 -28.20 9.32 18.21
CA HIS A 156 -27.07 10.10 18.68
C HIS A 156 -25.76 9.38 18.36
N PHE A 157 -24.96 9.96 17.47
CA PHE A 157 -23.63 9.46 17.09
C PHE A 157 -22.49 10.19 17.84
N ALA A 158 -22.80 10.71 19.04
CA ALA A 158 -21.92 11.50 19.91
C ALA A 158 -21.46 10.70 21.12
#